data_AF-A0A3B6BYQ0-F1
#
_entry.id   AF-A0A3B6BYQ0-F1
#
_cell.length_a   1.000
_cell.length_b   1.000
_cell.length_c   1.000
_cell.angle_alpha   90.00
_cell.angle_beta   90.00
_cell.angle_gamma   90.00
#
_symmetry.space_group_name_H-M   'P 1'
#
loop_
_entity.id
_entity.type
_entity.pdbx_description
1 polymer ?
#
loop_
_entity_poly.entity_id
_entity_poly.type
_entity_poly.pdbx_seq_one_letter_code
_entity_poly.pdbx_strand_id
1 'polypeptide(L)'
;MASTETTGSSKKLRVLLIPFFASSHIGPFTELAVSLATARPQAVEATIAVTPANVSFVRSLLQRYENGSCIPVKVATYPFPAVDGLPWGVENLGTAAQADAWRIDVAALSDTLMRPVQETLIRAQSPDALITDVHFMWNAGVCDGLGVPCVTFNVIGAFSTLAMRHLLGRVSSSEPEVVTTIPRFPDPEIRVPTVELPEYLRSQGKGDQSIFHRLYAVQGDCFGLAVNTSPDLEEHYCGMYVGNGYAKRAYMLGPVSLRLPSSPEADDSRYTDWLDSKPSRSVVYVCFGSLAHVSDAQLDELALGLEASGMAFLWVVRMDKWSPPERWRERVGGRGMVVTAWAPQRAILGHRAVGAFVTHCGWNSVLETVAAGVPVLTWPIVFEQFITERLLTEVLGIGERLWPDGAGVRSTRHEEQEVIPAQDVAPALTTFMQPGGPGDAARSRVMGLAAKVHAAVAEGGSSNRDLHRLIDDLMEAAGVGAGRTTI
;
A
#
# COMPACT_ATOMS: atom_id res chain seq x y z
N MET A 1 -50.80 -27.26 -18.49
CA MET A 1 -49.47 -26.65 -18.60
C MET A 1 -49.12 -26.08 -17.25
N ALA A 2 -48.33 -26.80 -16.46
CA ALA A 2 -47.79 -26.29 -15.20
C ALA A 2 -46.35 -25.85 -15.50
N SER A 3 -46.11 -24.55 -15.48
CA SER A 3 -44.78 -23.95 -15.55
C SER A 3 -44.04 -24.26 -14.25
N THR A 4 -43.09 -25.19 -14.32
CA THR A 4 -42.08 -25.37 -13.28
C THR A 4 -41.12 -24.18 -13.32
N GLU A 5 -41.35 -23.19 -12.46
CA GLU A 5 -40.32 -22.23 -12.08
C GLU A 5 -39.23 -22.99 -11.30
N THR A 6 -38.14 -23.31 -11.98
CA THR A 6 -36.90 -23.71 -11.32
C THR A 6 -36.28 -22.47 -10.67
N THR A 7 -36.62 -22.22 -9.41
CA THR A 7 -35.85 -21.33 -8.53
C THR A 7 -34.53 -22.00 -8.15
N GLY A 8 -33.63 -22.15 -9.12
CA GLY A 8 -32.26 -22.57 -8.87
C GLY A 8 -31.46 -21.39 -8.35
N SER A 9 -31.30 -21.28 -7.02
CA SER A 9 -30.30 -20.39 -6.44
C SER A 9 -28.91 -20.86 -6.90
N SER A 10 -28.32 -20.18 -7.88
CA SER A 10 -26.94 -20.45 -8.31
C SER A 10 -26.00 -20.35 -7.12
N LYS A 11 -25.12 -21.34 -6.92
CA LYS A 11 -24.10 -21.30 -5.86
C LYS A 11 -23.17 -20.12 -6.12
N LYS A 12 -22.95 -19.25 -5.12
CA LYS A 12 -21.95 -18.16 -5.20
C LYS A 12 -20.54 -18.73 -4.99
N LEU A 13 -19.55 -18.15 -5.67
CA LEU A 13 -18.13 -18.31 -5.42
C LEU A 13 -17.79 -17.65 -4.07
N ARG A 14 -17.36 -18.45 -3.09
CA ARG A 14 -16.92 -17.94 -1.77
C ARG A 14 -15.42 -17.69 -1.80
N VAL A 15 -15.02 -16.43 -1.72
CA VAL A 15 -13.61 -16.00 -1.72
C VAL A 15 -13.22 -15.61 -0.30
N LEU A 16 -12.20 -16.28 0.26
CA LEU A 16 -11.58 -15.89 1.53
C LEU A 16 -10.37 -15.00 1.26
N LEU A 17 -10.26 -13.89 1.99
CA LEU A 17 -9.18 -12.93 1.89
C LEU A 17 -8.40 -12.86 3.21
N ILE A 18 -7.08 -13.06 3.19
CA ILE A 18 -6.22 -13.04 4.39
C ILE A 18 -5.09 -12.02 4.20
N PRO A 19 -5.23 -10.77 4.70
CA PRO A 19 -4.19 -9.73 4.65
C PRO A 19 -3.12 -9.89 5.73
N PHE A 20 -1.94 -9.31 5.50
CA PHE A 20 -0.92 -9.12 6.53
C PHE A 20 -1.40 -8.21 7.67
N PHE A 21 -0.75 -8.30 8.84
CA PHE A 21 -1.13 -7.61 10.08
C PHE A 21 -0.73 -6.13 10.12
N ALA A 22 -0.98 -5.40 9.03
CA ALA A 22 -0.73 -3.97 8.94
C ALA A 22 -1.90 -3.28 8.24
N SER A 23 -2.24 -2.07 8.70
CA SER A 23 -3.35 -1.29 8.12
C SER A 23 -3.14 -1.00 6.62
N SER A 24 -1.88 -0.87 6.18
CA SER A 24 -1.49 -0.71 4.77
C SER A 24 -1.78 -1.94 3.90
N HIS A 25 -1.98 -3.12 4.50
CA HIS A 25 -2.38 -4.35 3.81
C HIS A 25 -3.89 -4.59 3.98
N ILE A 26 -4.40 -4.47 5.21
CA ILE A 26 -5.81 -4.72 5.52
C ILE A 26 -6.73 -3.79 4.73
N GLY A 27 -6.36 -2.51 4.55
CA GLY A 27 -7.12 -1.54 3.77
C GLY A 27 -7.36 -2.00 2.32
N PRO A 28 -6.32 -2.15 1.50
CA PRO A 28 -6.43 -2.64 0.13
C PRO A 28 -7.13 -4.01 0.00
N PHE A 29 -6.91 -4.93 0.93
CA PHE A 29 -7.64 -6.21 0.95
C PHE A 29 -9.14 -6.04 1.21
N THR A 30 -9.51 -5.12 2.11
CA THR A 30 -10.91 -4.78 2.36
C THR A 30 -11.55 -4.18 1.10
N GLU A 31 -10.86 -3.24 0.45
CA GLU A 31 -11.31 -2.62 -0.80
C GLU A 31 -11.43 -3.63 -1.95
N LEU A 32 -10.50 -4.59 -2.04
CA LEU A 32 -10.57 -5.69 -3.00
C LEU A 32 -11.75 -6.62 -2.70
N ALA A 33 -12.00 -6.97 -1.43
CA ALA A 33 -13.15 -7.79 -1.04
C ALA A 33 -14.47 -7.14 -1.47
N VAL A 34 -14.61 -5.82 -1.23
CA VAL A 34 -15.78 -5.06 -1.67
C VAL A 34 -15.85 -5.01 -3.20
N SER A 35 -14.72 -4.80 -3.89
CA SER A 35 -14.66 -4.77 -5.36
C SER A 35 -15.13 -6.09 -5.98
N LEU A 36 -14.68 -7.24 -5.45
CA LEU A 36 -15.10 -8.57 -5.90
C LEU A 36 -16.60 -8.78 -5.72
N ALA A 37 -17.11 -8.44 -4.53
CA ALA A 37 -18.50 -8.66 -4.17
C ALA A 37 -19.46 -7.72 -4.92
N THR A 38 -19.02 -6.50 -5.24
CA THR A 38 -19.81 -5.51 -6.00
C THR A 38 -19.75 -5.71 -7.51
N ALA A 39 -18.63 -6.23 -8.05
CA ALA A 39 -18.50 -6.52 -9.47
C ALA A 39 -19.43 -7.65 -9.95
N ARG A 40 -19.75 -8.61 -9.07
CA ARG A 40 -20.65 -9.75 -9.37
C ARG A 40 -21.52 -10.12 -8.13
N PRO A 41 -22.48 -9.28 -7.70
CA PRO A 41 -23.21 -9.47 -6.43
C PRO A 41 -24.01 -10.77 -6.33
N GLN A 42 -24.45 -11.30 -7.48
CA GLN A 42 -25.21 -12.55 -7.55
C GLN A 42 -24.32 -13.80 -7.63
N ALA A 43 -23.02 -13.65 -7.92
CA ALA A 43 -22.11 -14.76 -8.16
C ALA A 43 -20.95 -14.83 -7.16
N VAL A 44 -20.63 -13.76 -6.42
CA VAL A 44 -19.49 -13.71 -5.50
C VAL A 44 -19.95 -13.39 -4.08
N GLU A 45 -19.38 -14.11 -3.12
CA GLU A 45 -19.43 -13.79 -1.69
C GLU A 45 -17.98 -13.68 -1.18
N ALA A 46 -17.62 -12.52 -0.61
CA ALA A 46 -16.28 -12.30 -0.09
C ALA A 46 -16.27 -12.31 1.44
N THR A 47 -15.26 -12.95 2.02
CA THR A 47 -15.00 -12.95 3.46
C THR A 47 -13.59 -12.45 3.70
N ILE A 48 -13.43 -11.35 4.44
CA ILE A 48 -12.12 -10.90 4.92
C ILE A 48 -11.86 -11.49 6.31
N ALA A 49 -10.71 -12.14 6.47
CA ALA A 49 -10.29 -12.72 7.72
C ALA A 49 -9.17 -11.89 8.34
N VAL A 50 -9.38 -11.41 9.57
CA VAL A 50 -8.38 -10.64 10.32
C VAL A 50 -8.32 -11.11 11.77
N THR A 51 -7.31 -10.69 12.52
CA THR A 51 -7.25 -10.97 13.96
C THR A 51 -8.19 -10.05 14.74
N PRO A 52 -8.58 -10.41 15.98
CA PRO A 52 -9.55 -9.64 16.76
C PRO A 52 -9.25 -8.13 16.88
N ALA A 53 -7.99 -7.73 17.07
CA ALA A 53 -7.62 -6.32 17.21
C ALA A 53 -7.83 -5.50 15.93
N ASN A 54 -7.93 -6.17 14.78
CA ASN A 54 -8.05 -5.54 13.46
C ASN A 54 -9.51 -5.43 12.97
N VAL A 55 -10.47 -6.03 13.68
CA VAL A 55 -11.89 -6.07 13.27
C VAL A 55 -12.51 -4.68 13.20
N SER A 56 -12.20 -3.81 14.18
CA SER A 56 -12.75 -2.44 14.23
C SER A 56 -12.32 -1.62 13.02
N PHE A 57 -11.06 -1.75 12.60
CA PHE A 57 -10.52 -1.09 11.41
C PHE A 57 -11.25 -1.54 10.13
N VAL A 58 -11.42 -2.86 9.93
CA VAL A 58 -12.16 -3.41 8.79
C VAL A 58 -13.61 -2.92 8.78
N ARG A 59 -14.32 -2.99 9.91
CA ARG A 59 -15.71 -2.53 10.00
C ARG A 59 -15.84 -1.04 9.70
N SER A 60 -14.89 -0.23 10.18
CA SER A 60 -14.87 1.21 9.92
C SER A 60 -14.66 1.53 8.45
N LEU A 61 -13.89 0.71 7.71
CA LEU A 61 -13.74 0.83 6.26
C LEU A 61 -15.00 0.38 5.52
N LEU A 62 -15.59 -0.75 5.90
CA LEU A 62 -16.81 -1.26 5.27
C LEU A 62 -17.97 -0.26 5.41
N GLN A 63 -18.12 0.37 6.59
CA GLN A 63 -19.15 1.38 6.82
C GLN A 63 -19.10 2.55 5.82
N ARG A 64 -17.92 2.91 5.31
CA ARG A 64 -17.75 3.99 4.31
C ARG A 64 -18.34 3.65 2.94
N TYR A 65 -18.63 2.39 2.70
CA TYR A 65 -19.15 1.89 1.44
C TYR A 65 -20.64 1.51 1.58
N GLU A 66 -21.20 1.57 2.80
CA GLU A 66 -22.60 1.30 3.10
C GLU A 66 -23.46 2.53 2.75
N ASN A 67 -23.64 2.83 1.47
CA ASN A 67 -24.56 3.89 1.00
C ASN A 67 -26.03 3.43 1.08
N GLY A 68 -26.50 3.06 2.27
CA GLY A 68 -27.89 2.62 2.51
C GLY A 68 -28.22 1.19 2.04
N SER A 69 -27.22 0.40 1.66
CA SER A 69 -27.35 -1.04 1.38
C SER A 69 -26.23 -1.81 2.09
N CYS A 70 -26.56 -3.02 2.58
CA CYS A 70 -25.57 -3.89 3.21
C CYS A 70 -24.57 -4.38 2.16
N ILE A 71 -23.28 -4.11 2.38
CA ILE A 71 -22.23 -4.62 1.52
C ILE A 71 -22.07 -6.12 1.81
N PRO A 72 -22.04 -6.98 0.78
CA PRO A 72 -21.93 -8.42 0.96
C PRO A 72 -20.49 -8.88 1.25
N VAL A 73 -19.79 -8.24 2.21
CA VAL A 73 -18.48 -8.68 2.71
C VAL A 73 -18.62 -9.16 4.14
N LYS A 74 -18.32 -10.44 4.38
CA LYS A 74 -18.29 -11.02 5.73
C LYS A 74 -16.94 -10.75 6.39
N VAL A 75 -16.93 -10.64 7.71
CA VAL A 75 -15.70 -10.55 8.51
C VAL A 75 -15.56 -11.83 9.32
N ALA A 76 -14.48 -12.56 9.10
CA ALA A 76 -14.08 -13.71 9.90
C ALA A 76 -12.89 -13.34 10.80
N THR A 77 -12.71 -14.11 11.87
CA THR A 77 -11.58 -13.90 12.80
C THR A 77 -10.78 -15.17 13.05
N TYR A 78 -9.49 -15.02 13.22
CA TYR A 78 -8.57 -16.07 13.68
C TYR A 78 -7.61 -15.50 14.73
N PRO A 79 -7.11 -16.30 15.68
CA PRO A 79 -6.26 -15.80 16.75
C PRO A 79 -4.90 -15.33 16.23
N PHE A 80 -4.39 -14.23 16.78
CA PHE A 80 -2.97 -13.92 16.71
C PHE A 80 -2.23 -14.72 17.79
N PRO A 81 -1.04 -15.30 17.51
CA PRO A 81 -0.28 -16.04 18.51
C PRO A 81 0.12 -15.13 19.68
N ALA A 82 0.27 -15.70 20.87
CA ALA A 82 0.91 -14.99 21.97
C ALA A 82 2.40 -14.80 21.65
N VAL A 83 2.91 -13.58 21.81
CA VAL A 83 4.30 -13.22 21.49
C VAL A 83 4.93 -12.55 22.71
N ASP A 84 6.08 -13.07 23.14
CA ASP A 84 6.78 -12.53 24.32
C ASP A 84 7.22 -11.07 24.10
N GLY A 85 6.89 -10.22 25.08
CA GLY A 85 7.17 -8.79 25.03
C GLY A 85 6.16 -7.96 24.23
N LEU A 86 5.13 -8.59 23.67
CA LEU A 86 4.03 -7.89 23.01
C LEU A 86 2.79 -7.84 23.93
N PRO A 87 2.22 -6.65 24.23
CA PRO A 87 1.02 -6.56 25.06
C PRO A 87 -0.18 -7.30 24.44
N TRP A 88 -1.06 -7.83 25.29
CA TRP A 88 -2.29 -8.50 24.84
C TRP A 88 -3.18 -7.52 24.05
N GLY A 89 -3.69 -7.98 22.90
CA GLY A 89 -4.53 -7.17 22.00
C GLY A 89 -3.76 -6.26 21.04
N VAL A 90 -2.42 -6.25 21.09
CA VAL A 90 -1.59 -5.61 20.06
C VAL A 90 -1.28 -6.64 18.98
N GLU A 91 -1.97 -6.53 17.86
CA GLU A 91 -1.86 -7.49 16.73
C GLU A 91 -1.72 -6.78 15.38
N ASN A 92 -1.42 -5.47 15.38
CA ASN A 92 -1.21 -4.68 14.17
C ASN A 92 0.11 -3.91 14.27
N LEU A 93 0.92 -3.98 13.21
CA LEU A 93 2.23 -3.32 13.14
C LEU A 93 2.14 -1.82 13.45
N GLY A 94 1.10 -1.14 12.98
CA GLY A 94 0.88 0.30 13.19
C GLY A 94 0.32 0.69 14.56
N THR A 95 0.07 -0.28 15.43
CA THR A 95 -0.36 -0.06 16.83
C THR A 95 0.67 -0.54 17.85
N ALA A 96 1.66 -1.33 17.42
CA ALA A 96 2.74 -1.76 18.28
C ALA A 96 3.65 -0.59 18.65
N ALA A 97 4.22 -0.63 19.85
CA ALA A 97 5.29 0.29 20.20
C ALA A 97 6.48 0.05 19.27
N GLN A 98 7.20 1.11 18.88
CA GLN A 98 8.30 1.03 17.91
C GLN A 98 9.33 -0.05 18.27
N ALA A 99 9.74 -0.11 19.53
CA ALA A 99 10.71 -1.08 20.02
C ALA A 99 10.23 -2.54 19.93
N ASP A 100 8.93 -2.75 19.76
CA ASP A 100 8.27 -4.06 19.75
C ASP A 100 7.62 -4.40 18.41
N ALA A 101 7.54 -3.47 17.45
CA ALA A 101 6.89 -3.66 16.16
C ALA A 101 7.47 -4.86 15.37
N TRP A 102 8.79 -5.06 15.41
CA TRP A 102 9.48 -6.19 14.78
C TRP A 102 8.96 -7.57 15.29
N ARG A 103 8.40 -7.65 16.50
CA ARG A 103 7.82 -8.89 17.03
C ARG A 103 6.56 -9.31 16.27
N ILE A 104 5.78 -8.34 15.76
CA ILE A 104 4.65 -8.62 14.87
C ILE A 104 5.17 -9.29 13.60
N ASP A 105 6.20 -8.74 12.96
CA ASP A 105 6.75 -9.29 11.72
C ASP A 105 7.31 -10.71 11.93
N VAL A 106 8.06 -10.93 13.00
CA VAL A 106 8.62 -12.25 13.33
C VAL A 106 7.51 -13.27 13.57
N ALA A 107 6.47 -12.92 14.32
CA ALA A 107 5.33 -13.82 14.54
C ALA A 107 4.55 -14.06 13.24
N ALA A 108 4.32 -13.00 12.47
CA ALA A 108 3.56 -13.04 11.23
C ALA A 108 4.21 -13.88 10.13
N LEU A 109 5.54 -13.88 10.05
CA LEU A 109 6.34 -14.63 9.08
C LEU A 109 6.72 -16.02 9.58
N SER A 110 6.37 -16.38 10.82
CA SER A 110 6.65 -17.69 11.39
C SER A 110 5.64 -18.74 10.89
N ASP A 111 6.12 -19.62 10.00
CA ASP A 111 5.36 -20.77 9.51
C ASP A 111 4.84 -21.62 10.69
N THR A 112 5.64 -21.83 11.73
CA THR A 112 5.22 -22.67 12.87
C THR A 112 4.11 -22.05 13.71
N LEU A 113 4.03 -20.72 13.79
CA LEU A 113 3.01 -20.03 14.58
C LEU A 113 1.74 -19.78 13.76
N MET A 114 1.90 -19.28 12.53
CA MET A 114 0.76 -18.78 11.76
C MET A 114 0.11 -19.81 10.84
N ARG A 115 0.88 -20.74 10.26
CA ARG A 115 0.33 -21.72 9.32
C ARG A 115 -0.77 -22.59 9.94
N PRO A 116 -0.62 -23.19 11.14
CA PRO A 116 -1.68 -24.05 11.69
C PRO A 116 -2.98 -23.29 11.94
N VAL A 117 -2.86 -22.02 12.37
CA VAL A 117 -4.01 -21.15 12.63
C VAL A 117 -4.73 -20.80 11.34
N GLN A 118 -4.00 -20.38 10.30
CA GLN A 118 -4.58 -20.05 9.00
C GLN A 118 -5.15 -21.29 8.30
N GLU A 119 -4.48 -22.45 8.38
CA GLU A 119 -5.01 -23.70 7.84
C GLU A 119 -6.32 -24.11 8.53
N THR A 120 -6.39 -24.00 9.85
CA THR A 120 -7.63 -24.26 10.61
C THR A 120 -8.76 -23.34 10.13
N LEU A 121 -8.46 -22.05 9.94
CA LEU A 121 -9.41 -21.09 9.41
C LEU A 121 -9.87 -21.45 7.99
N ILE A 122 -8.95 -21.75 7.08
CA ILE A 122 -9.26 -22.10 5.69
C ILE A 122 -10.18 -23.32 5.66
N ARG A 123 -9.88 -24.36 6.44
CA ARG A 123 -10.73 -25.55 6.56
C ARG A 123 -12.12 -25.21 7.13
N ALA A 124 -12.17 -24.40 8.19
CA ALA A 124 -13.43 -24.02 8.83
C ALA A 124 -14.33 -23.16 7.93
N GLN A 125 -13.76 -22.24 7.16
CA GLN A 125 -14.50 -21.41 6.20
C GLN A 125 -14.85 -22.19 4.92
N SER A 126 -14.07 -23.22 4.59
CA SER A 126 -14.22 -24.05 3.39
C SER A 126 -14.45 -23.21 2.12
N PRO A 127 -13.57 -22.24 1.79
CA PRO A 127 -13.78 -21.33 0.67
C PRO A 127 -13.66 -22.05 -0.67
N ASP A 128 -14.23 -21.44 -1.72
CA ASP A 128 -14.08 -21.92 -3.09
C ASP A 128 -12.80 -21.34 -3.74
N ALA A 129 -12.26 -20.23 -3.22
CA ALA A 129 -10.97 -19.65 -3.60
C ALA A 129 -10.32 -18.88 -2.43
N LEU A 130 -9.00 -18.79 -2.42
CA LEU A 130 -8.23 -18.00 -1.45
C LEU A 130 -7.49 -16.85 -2.16
N ILE A 131 -7.58 -15.64 -1.59
CA ILE A 131 -6.69 -14.52 -1.89
C ILE A 131 -5.88 -14.22 -0.62
N THR A 132 -4.58 -14.46 -0.64
CA THR A 132 -3.72 -14.34 0.53
C THR A 132 -2.63 -13.29 0.32
N ASP A 133 -2.21 -12.63 1.38
CA ASP A 133 -1.04 -11.77 1.33
C ASP A 133 0.21 -12.55 0.90
N VAL A 134 1.08 -11.90 0.12
CA VAL A 134 2.33 -12.50 -0.37
C VAL A 134 3.21 -13.04 0.75
N HIS A 135 3.11 -12.47 1.96
CA HIS A 135 3.88 -12.91 3.12
C HIS A 135 3.49 -14.31 3.62
N PHE A 136 2.24 -14.74 3.42
CA PHE A 136 1.73 -16.04 3.90
C PHE A 136 1.93 -17.14 2.86
N MET A 137 3.18 -17.30 2.41
CA MET A 137 3.58 -18.21 1.34
C MET A 137 3.13 -19.67 1.54
N TRP A 138 2.98 -20.13 2.79
CA TRP A 138 2.50 -21.49 3.08
C TRP A 138 1.05 -21.76 2.64
N ASN A 139 0.23 -20.71 2.50
CA ASN A 139 -1.17 -20.87 2.14
C ASN A 139 -1.35 -21.45 0.73
N ALA A 140 -0.38 -21.28 -0.16
CA ALA A 140 -0.36 -21.98 -1.45
C ALA A 140 -0.36 -23.51 -1.26
N GLY A 141 0.56 -24.04 -0.44
CA GLY A 141 0.64 -25.48 -0.16
C GLY A 141 -0.56 -26.02 0.63
N VAL A 142 -1.14 -25.22 1.53
CA VAL A 142 -2.40 -25.57 2.22
C VAL A 142 -3.55 -25.70 1.22
N CYS A 143 -3.67 -24.74 0.30
CA CYS A 143 -4.73 -24.74 -0.71
C CYS A 143 -4.57 -25.86 -1.74
N ASP A 144 -3.35 -26.16 -2.17
CA ASP A 144 -3.05 -27.29 -3.05
C ASP A 144 -3.53 -28.62 -2.45
N GLY A 145 -3.27 -28.84 -1.15
CA GLY A 145 -3.75 -30.02 -0.42
C GLY A 145 -5.27 -30.09 -0.26
N LEU A 146 -5.98 -28.97 -0.45
CA LEU A 146 -7.44 -28.86 -0.38
C LEU A 146 -8.10 -28.77 -1.76
N GLY A 147 -7.33 -28.67 -2.84
CA GLY A 147 -7.86 -28.41 -4.19
C GLY A 147 -8.51 -27.03 -4.34
N VAL A 148 -8.06 -26.03 -3.58
CA VAL A 148 -8.58 -24.65 -3.62
C VAL A 148 -7.63 -23.77 -4.45
N PRO A 149 -8.10 -22.99 -5.44
CA PRO A 149 -7.23 -22.04 -6.14
C PRO A 149 -6.76 -20.92 -5.19
N CYS A 150 -5.44 -20.71 -5.13
CA CYS A 150 -4.80 -19.70 -4.28
C CYS A 150 -4.15 -18.60 -5.13
N VAL A 151 -4.61 -17.36 -4.94
CA VAL A 151 -4.03 -16.15 -5.54
C VAL A 151 -3.29 -15.37 -4.45
N THR A 152 -2.03 -15.02 -4.70
CA THR A 152 -1.33 -14.08 -3.82
C THR A 152 -1.68 -12.66 -4.23
N PHE A 153 -1.93 -11.77 -3.27
CA PHE A 153 -2.18 -10.35 -3.54
C PHE A 153 -1.07 -9.49 -2.95
N ASN A 154 -0.43 -8.73 -3.83
CA ASN A 154 0.64 -7.82 -3.50
C ASN A 154 0.12 -6.39 -3.44
N VAL A 155 0.23 -5.77 -2.26
CA VAL A 155 -0.14 -4.37 -2.04
C VAL A 155 1.00 -3.40 -2.33
N ILE A 156 2.17 -3.89 -2.75
CA ILE A 156 3.30 -3.10 -3.25
C ILE A 156 3.26 -3.08 -4.78
N GLY A 157 3.75 -1.98 -5.38
CA GLY A 157 3.88 -1.83 -6.83
C GLY A 157 4.76 -2.89 -7.49
N ALA A 158 4.54 -3.11 -8.79
CA ALA A 158 5.29 -4.08 -9.59
C ALA A 158 6.79 -3.74 -9.61
N PHE A 159 7.12 -2.46 -9.79
CA PHE A 159 8.49 -1.95 -9.81
C PHE A 159 9.27 -2.35 -8.55
N SER A 160 8.81 -1.90 -7.38
CA SER A 160 9.54 -2.12 -6.13
C SER A 160 9.63 -3.60 -5.78
N THR A 161 8.58 -4.37 -6.05
CA THR A 161 8.58 -5.82 -5.82
C THR A 161 9.59 -6.55 -6.70
N LEU A 162 9.61 -6.24 -8.00
CA LEU A 162 10.55 -6.87 -8.93
C LEU A 162 12.00 -6.45 -8.64
N ALA A 163 12.21 -5.18 -8.27
CA ALA A 163 13.52 -4.70 -7.83
C ALA A 163 14.05 -5.50 -6.65
N MET A 164 13.25 -5.64 -5.58
CA MET A 164 13.61 -6.43 -4.41
C MET A 164 13.86 -7.91 -4.77
N ARG A 165 13.02 -8.51 -5.61
CA ARG A 165 13.21 -9.88 -6.12
C ARG A 165 14.52 -10.04 -6.89
N HIS A 166 14.88 -9.07 -7.71
CA HIS A 166 16.07 -9.11 -8.57
C HIS A 166 17.35 -8.87 -7.78
N LEU A 167 17.30 -8.08 -6.71
CA LEU A 167 18.41 -7.83 -5.80
C LEU A 167 18.65 -8.96 -4.80
N LEU A 168 17.65 -9.81 -4.55
CA LEU A 168 17.76 -10.89 -3.56
C LEU A 168 18.97 -11.80 -3.84
N GLY A 169 19.84 -11.95 -2.83
CA GLY A 169 21.07 -12.74 -2.90
C GLY A 169 22.20 -12.14 -3.76
N ARG A 170 22.06 -10.89 -4.23
CA ARG A 170 23.04 -10.21 -5.10
C ARG A 170 23.72 -9.00 -4.46
N VAL A 171 23.25 -8.57 -3.29
CA VAL A 171 23.83 -7.44 -2.55
C VAL A 171 24.96 -7.97 -1.65
N SER A 172 26.20 -7.61 -1.97
CA SER A 172 27.37 -7.85 -1.11
C SER A 172 27.48 -6.73 -0.05
N SER A 173 28.22 -6.97 1.02
CA SER A 173 28.17 -6.31 2.34
C SER A 173 27.95 -4.79 2.42
N SER A 174 27.51 -4.40 3.63
CA SER A 174 27.06 -3.12 4.19
C SER A 174 28.02 -1.91 4.13
N GLU A 175 28.74 -1.68 3.04
CA GLU A 175 29.49 -0.43 2.89
C GLU A 175 28.55 0.69 2.39
N PRO A 176 28.49 1.86 3.07
CA PRO A 176 27.57 2.95 2.74
C PRO A 176 27.71 3.49 1.31
N GLU A 177 28.92 3.39 0.74
CA GLU A 177 29.25 3.95 -0.57
C GLU A 177 28.92 3.01 -1.75
N VAL A 178 28.48 1.77 -1.47
CA VAL A 178 28.18 0.80 -2.53
C VAL A 178 26.81 1.09 -3.14
N VAL A 179 26.81 1.55 -4.39
CA VAL A 179 25.59 1.70 -5.20
C VAL A 179 25.38 0.44 -6.03
N THR A 180 24.19 -0.16 -5.91
CA THR A 180 23.81 -1.36 -6.66
C THR A 180 22.84 -1.01 -7.80
N THR A 181 23.08 -1.56 -8.99
CA THR A 181 22.13 -1.48 -10.12
C THR A 181 21.09 -2.60 -10.01
N ILE A 182 19.81 -2.29 -10.22
CA ILE A 182 18.74 -3.29 -10.25
C ILE A 182 18.88 -4.14 -11.52
N PRO A 183 19.17 -5.45 -11.41
CA PRO A 183 19.39 -6.26 -12.60
C PRO A 183 18.06 -6.56 -13.28
N ARG A 184 18.12 -6.77 -14.61
CA ARG A 184 16.97 -7.13 -15.47
C ARG A 184 15.89 -6.06 -15.61
N PHE A 185 16.12 -4.84 -15.11
CA PHE A 185 15.28 -3.69 -15.43
C PHE A 185 15.63 -3.16 -16.83
N PRO A 186 14.65 -2.57 -17.54
CA PRO A 186 14.92 -1.88 -18.79
C PRO A 186 15.75 -0.62 -18.55
N ASP A 187 16.33 -0.08 -19.62
CA ASP A 187 16.96 1.25 -19.57
C ASP A 187 15.92 2.35 -19.26
N PRO A 188 16.32 3.42 -18.55
CA PRO A 188 17.66 3.64 -17.99
C PRO A 188 17.93 2.75 -16.76
N GLU A 189 19.21 2.44 -16.53
CA GLU A 189 19.64 1.71 -15.33
C GLU A 189 19.17 2.41 -14.05
N ILE A 190 18.45 1.68 -13.20
CA ILE A 190 18.06 2.16 -11.88
C ILE A 190 19.11 1.73 -10.86
N ARG A 191 19.64 2.72 -10.14
CA ARG A 191 20.72 2.56 -9.16
C ARG A 191 20.22 2.91 -7.77
N VAL A 192 20.58 2.12 -6.78
CA VAL A 192 20.16 2.31 -5.38
C VAL A 192 21.36 2.15 -4.46
N PRO A 193 21.68 3.14 -3.61
CA PRO A 193 22.64 2.96 -2.52
C PRO A 193 22.25 1.79 -1.64
N THR A 194 23.21 0.95 -1.26
CA THR A 194 22.95 -0.28 -0.49
C THR A 194 22.31 0.02 0.87
N VAL A 195 22.65 1.16 1.48
CA VAL A 195 22.06 1.62 2.75
C VAL A 195 20.57 1.97 2.65
N GLU A 196 20.09 2.30 1.46
CA GLU A 196 18.69 2.61 1.19
C GLU A 196 17.86 1.37 0.80
N LEU A 197 18.48 0.18 0.73
CA LEU A 197 17.77 -1.06 0.46
C LEU A 197 17.12 -1.61 1.74
N PRO A 198 15.96 -2.28 1.64
CA PRO A 198 15.37 -3.03 2.75
C PRO A 198 16.40 -3.91 3.48
N GLU A 199 16.30 -3.98 4.80
CA GLU A 199 17.30 -4.65 5.64
C GLU A 199 17.53 -6.11 5.27
N TYR A 200 16.48 -6.83 4.87
CA TYR A 200 16.58 -8.24 4.47
C TYR A 200 17.37 -8.45 3.16
N LEU A 201 17.51 -7.41 2.32
CA LEU A 201 18.37 -7.44 1.14
C LEU A 201 19.81 -7.12 1.49
N ARG A 202 20.03 -6.32 2.55
CA ARG A 202 21.36 -5.94 3.07
C ARG A 202 21.98 -7.05 3.93
N SER A 203 21.15 -7.83 4.63
CA SER A 203 21.61 -8.78 5.64
C SER A 203 22.29 -10.01 5.00
N GLN A 204 23.44 -10.40 5.53
CA GLN A 204 24.16 -11.64 5.14
C GLN A 204 23.60 -12.88 5.87
N GLY A 205 22.53 -12.71 6.65
CA GLY A 205 21.89 -13.78 7.40
C GLY A 205 21.12 -14.71 6.47
N LYS A 206 21.46 -16.00 6.47
CA LYS A 206 20.75 -17.02 5.68
C LYS A 206 19.25 -17.09 6.01
N GLY A 207 18.84 -16.67 7.21
CA GLY A 207 17.45 -16.72 7.70
C GLY A 207 16.50 -15.85 6.90
N ASP A 208 16.62 -14.52 6.97
CA ASP A 208 15.69 -13.59 6.31
C ASP A 208 15.70 -13.75 4.78
N GLN A 209 16.90 -13.87 4.18
CA GLN A 209 17.02 -14.12 2.75
C GLN A 209 16.34 -15.44 2.34
N SER A 210 16.36 -16.48 3.17
CA SER A 210 15.66 -17.73 2.87
C SER A 210 14.14 -17.61 2.88
N ILE A 211 13.59 -16.76 3.76
CA ILE A 211 12.15 -16.48 3.85
C ILE A 211 11.70 -15.77 2.57
N PHE A 212 12.37 -14.69 2.18
CA PHE A 212 12.01 -13.94 0.97
C PHE A 212 12.33 -14.73 -0.33
N HIS A 213 13.36 -15.58 -0.33
CA HIS A 213 13.61 -16.48 -1.45
C HIS A 213 12.45 -17.47 -1.62
N ARG A 214 11.96 -18.04 -0.51
CA ARG A 214 10.79 -18.92 -0.52
C ARG A 214 9.54 -18.17 -0.96
N LEU A 215 9.31 -16.95 -0.47
CA LEU A 215 8.19 -16.08 -0.85
C LEU A 215 8.13 -15.91 -2.38
N TYR A 216 9.23 -15.50 -3.02
CA TYR A 216 9.26 -15.28 -4.47
C TYR A 216 9.23 -16.58 -5.28
N ALA A 217 9.75 -17.69 -4.73
CA ALA A 217 9.67 -18.99 -5.39
C ALA A 217 8.23 -19.51 -5.47
N VAL A 218 7.50 -19.47 -4.33
CA VAL A 218 6.13 -19.99 -4.25
C VAL A 218 5.13 -19.20 -5.09
N GLN A 219 5.39 -17.92 -5.38
CA GLN A 219 4.57 -17.12 -6.30
C GLN A 219 4.39 -17.77 -7.68
N GLY A 220 5.41 -18.49 -8.17
CA GLY A 220 5.33 -19.22 -9.44
C GLY A 220 4.41 -20.44 -9.39
N ASP A 221 4.20 -20.99 -8.18
CA ASP A 221 3.40 -22.21 -7.97
C ASP A 221 1.92 -21.89 -7.74
N CYS A 222 1.58 -20.71 -7.22
CA CYS A 222 0.21 -20.24 -7.01
C CYS A 222 -0.66 -20.25 -8.29
N PHE A 223 -1.98 -20.21 -8.11
CA PHE A 223 -2.94 -20.11 -9.21
C PHE A 223 -2.72 -18.83 -10.04
N GLY A 224 -2.39 -17.73 -9.35
CA GLY A 224 -2.00 -16.46 -9.94
C GLY A 224 -1.49 -15.45 -8.90
N LEU A 225 -1.00 -14.32 -9.40
CA LEU A 225 -0.56 -13.17 -8.63
C LEU A 225 -1.45 -11.97 -8.96
N ALA A 226 -2.11 -11.39 -7.98
CA ALA A 226 -2.76 -10.10 -8.08
C ALA A 226 -1.82 -9.01 -7.55
N VAL A 227 -1.82 -7.84 -8.17
CA VAL A 227 -1.02 -6.68 -7.76
C VAL A 227 -1.90 -5.44 -7.72
N ASN A 228 -1.79 -4.64 -6.67
CA ASN A 228 -2.48 -3.35 -6.57
C ASN A 228 -1.81 -2.28 -7.43
N THR A 229 -1.76 -2.49 -8.74
CA THR A 229 -1.25 -1.53 -9.72
C THR A 229 -2.03 -1.60 -11.03
N SER A 230 -1.79 -0.66 -11.93
CA SER A 230 -2.33 -0.67 -13.29
C SER A 230 -1.19 -0.77 -14.30
N PRO A 231 -1.37 -1.49 -15.43
CA PRO A 231 -0.43 -1.44 -16.54
C PRO A 231 -0.19 0.00 -17.03
N ASP A 232 -1.16 0.88 -16.89
CA ASP A 232 -1.02 2.29 -17.30
C ASP A 232 -0.03 3.08 -16.42
N LEU A 233 0.33 2.55 -15.25
CA LEU A 233 1.30 3.11 -14.31
C LEU A 233 2.67 2.40 -14.40
N GLU A 234 2.68 1.08 -14.56
CA GLU A 234 3.88 0.25 -14.47
C GLU A 234 4.00 -0.77 -15.63
N GLU A 235 3.62 -0.40 -16.86
CA GLU A 235 3.43 -1.30 -18.02
C GLU A 235 4.53 -2.35 -18.18
N HIS A 236 5.77 -1.90 -18.31
CA HIS A 236 6.91 -2.78 -18.54
C HIS A 236 7.09 -3.78 -17.40
N TYR A 237 7.01 -3.30 -16.16
CA TYR A 237 7.19 -4.10 -14.95
C TYR A 237 6.03 -5.09 -14.75
N CYS A 238 4.80 -4.70 -15.07
CA CYS A 238 3.64 -5.60 -15.04
C CYS A 238 3.83 -6.80 -15.98
N GLY A 239 4.34 -6.56 -17.19
CA GLY A 239 4.61 -7.62 -18.19
C GLY A 239 5.69 -8.62 -17.76
N MET A 240 6.59 -8.23 -16.86
CA MET A 240 7.69 -9.08 -16.40
C MET A 240 7.23 -10.29 -15.56
N TYR A 241 6.07 -10.24 -14.90
CA TYR A 241 5.62 -11.35 -14.04
C TYR A 241 5.37 -12.63 -14.84
N VAL A 242 4.56 -12.55 -15.91
CA VAL A 242 4.30 -13.70 -16.78
C VAL A 242 5.47 -13.91 -17.74
N GLY A 243 6.01 -12.84 -18.33
CA GLY A 243 7.07 -12.92 -19.33
C GLY A 243 8.37 -13.59 -18.84
N ASN A 244 8.69 -13.45 -17.54
CA ASN A 244 9.85 -14.11 -16.93
C ASN A 244 9.51 -15.41 -16.18
N GLY A 245 8.27 -15.89 -16.26
CA GLY A 245 7.83 -17.11 -15.57
C GLY A 245 7.75 -16.98 -14.04
N TYR A 246 7.57 -15.77 -13.51
CA TYR A 246 7.43 -15.52 -12.07
C TYR A 246 6.03 -15.81 -11.54
N ALA A 247 5.03 -15.82 -12.41
CA ALA A 247 3.65 -16.18 -12.09
C ALA A 247 3.00 -16.86 -13.30
N LYS A 248 2.12 -17.84 -13.04
CA LYS A 248 1.32 -18.51 -14.09
C LYS A 248 0.28 -17.54 -14.70
N ARG A 249 -0.30 -16.70 -13.85
CA ARG A 249 -1.27 -15.65 -14.18
C ARG A 249 -0.94 -14.42 -13.37
N ALA A 250 -1.13 -13.25 -13.94
CA ALA A 250 -0.99 -11.98 -13.23
C ALA A 250 -2.24 -11.12 -13.44
N TYR A 251 -2.69 -10.41 -12.41
CA TYR A 251 -3.87 -9.54 -12.44
C TYR A 251 -3.51 -8.16 -11.87
N MET A 252 -3.62 -7.12 -12.68
CA MET A 252 -3.29 -5.75 -12.31
C MET A 252 -4.56 -5.04 -11.84
N LEU A 253 -4.84 -5.15 -10.55
CA LEU A 253 -6.11 -4.76 -9.93
C LEU A 253 -6.11 -3.33 -9.40
N GLY A 254 -5.04 -2.57 -9.52
CA GLY A 254 -4.93 -1.25 -8.93
C GLY A 254 -5.50 -0.10 -9.77
N PRO A 255 -5.69 1.08 -9.16
CA PRO A 255 -5.75 1.29 -7.72
C PRO A 255 -7.07 0.75 -7.15
N VAL A 256 -7.04 -0.21 -6.21
CA VAL A 256 -8.29 -0.77 -5.63
C VAL A 256 -9.08 0.29 -4.86
N SER A 257 -8.40 1.30 -4.33
CA SER A 257 -9.00 2.43 -3.62
C SER A 257 -9.92 3.29 -4.48
N LEU A 258 -9.68 3.36 -5.80
CA LEU A 258 -10.47 4.18 -6.72
C LEU A 258 -11.83 3.57 -7.12
N ARG A 259 -12.03 2.26 -6.94
CA ARG A 259 -13.23 1.56 -7.46
C ARG A 259 -14.51 1.90 -6.74
N LEU A 260 -14.39 2.38 -5.52
CA LEU A 260 -15.52 2.55 -4.65
C LEU A 260 -15.72 4.05 -4.44
N PRO A 261 -16.96 4.56 -4.65
CA PRO A 261 -17.27 5.91 -4.24
C PRO A 261 -17.09 5.95 -2.73
N SER A 262 -16.08 6.67 -2.26
CA SER A 262 -15.98 6.98 -0.84
C SER A 262 -17.25 7.74 -0.47
N SER A 263 -18.03 7.24 0.50
CA SER A 263 -18.89 8.14 1.28
C SER A 263 -18.02 9.34 1.70
N PRO A 264 -18.53 10.58 1.75
CA PRO A 264 -17.76 11.71 2.26
C PRO A 264 -17.12 11.26 3.56
N GLU A 265 -15.80 11.10 3.58
CA GLU A 265 -15.08 10.72 4.80
C GLU A 265 -15.51 11.75 5.84
N ALA A 266 -16.11 11.30 6.96
CA ALA A 266 -16.85 12.12 7.91
C ALA A 266 -16.37 13.58 7.85
N ASP A 267 -17.21 14.45 7.28
CA ASP A 267 -16.89 15.83 6.92
C ASP A 267 -16.53 16.59 8.20
N ASP A 268 -15.28 16.44 8.63
CA ASP A 268 -14.68 17.24 9.67
C ASP A 268 -14.39 18.57 9.00
N SER A 269 -15.42 19.42 9.00
CA SER A 269 -15.47 20.69 8.28
C SER A 269 -14.25 21.54 8.54
N ARG A 270 -13.57 21.36 9.69
CA ARG A 270 -12.34 22.08 10.03
C ARG A 270 -11.24 21.96 8.96
N TYR A 271 -11.07 20.79 8.34
CA TYR A 271 -10.04 20.60 7.32
C TYR A 271 -10.46 21.29 6.03
N THR A 272 -11.71 21.06 5.64
CA THR A 272 -12.32 21.61 4.43
C THR A 272 -12.35 23.13 4.48
N ASP A 273 -12.88 23.72 5.55
CA ASP A 273 -12.96 25.16 5.78
C ASP A 273 -11.58 25.83 5.73
N TRP A 274 -10.58 25.21 6.38
CA TRP A 274 -9.21 25.74 6.35
C TRP A 274 -8.61 25.68 4.95
N LEU A 275 -8.78 24.56 4.23
CA LEU A 275 -8.28 24.39 2.87
C LEU A 275 -9.01 25.31 1.87
N ASP A 276 -10.31 25.53 2.04
CA ASP A 276 -11.13 26.41 1.19
C ASP A 276 -10.70 27.87 1.28
N SER A 277 -10.18 28.28 2.44
CA SER A 277 -9.61 29.61 2.65
C SER A 277 -8.31 29.86 1.87
N LYS A 278 -7.71 28.81 1.28
CA LYS A 278 -6.41 28.91 0.59
C LYS A 278 -6.56 29.04 -0.92
N PRO A 279 -5.64 29.74 -1.60
CA PRO A 279 -5.54 29.71 -3.05
C PRO A 279 -5.36 28.29 -3.60
N SER A 280 -5.66 28.12 -4.89
CA SER A 280 -5.43 26.82 -5.53
C SER A 280 -3.94 26.49 -5.57
N ARG A 281 -3.61 25.22 -5.31
CA ARG A 281 -2.25 24.67 -5.37
C ARG A 281 -1.23 25.40 -4.47
N SER A 282 -1.68 26.04 -3.39
CA SER A 282 -0.80 26.80 -2.49
C SER A 282 -0.46 26.08 -1.18
N VAL A 283 -1.03 24.90 -0.94
CA VAL A 283 -0.84 24.14 0.30
C VAL A 283 0.08 22.95 0.06
N VAL A 284 1.08 22.79 0.93
CA VAL A 284 1.87 21.56 1.04
C VAL A 284 1.20 20.63 2.03
N TYR A 285 0.78 19.45 1.58
CA TYR A 285 0.33 18.38 2.46
C TYR A 285 1.54 17.57 2.92
N VAL A 286 1.64 17.25 4.21
CA VAL A 286 2.73 16.47 4.79
C VAL A 286 2.15 15.34 5.62
N CYS A 287 2.46 14.09 5.23
CA CYS A 287 2.00 12.90 5.93
C CYS A 287 2.91 11.70 5.61
N PHE A 288 3.39 11.03 6.65
CA PHE A 288 4.27 9.86 6.52
C PHE A 288 3.55 8.53 6.81
N GLY A 289 2.21 8.54 6.87
CA GLY A 289 1.42 7.34 7.12
C GLY A 289 1.47 6.87 8.58
N SER A 290 0.95 5.67 8.83
CA SER A 290 0.77 5.11 10.19
C SER A 290 1.97 4.36 10.74
N LEU A 291 2.94 4.01 9.89
CA LEU A 291 4.10 3.17 10.23
C LEU A 291 5.41 3.95 10.31
N ALA A 292 5.43 5.20 9.82
CA ALA A 292 6.63 6.01 9.88
C ALA A 292 6.90 6.47 11.31
N HIS A 293 8.12 6.21 11.76
CA HIS A 293 8.67 6.80 12.95
C HIS A 293 9.67 7.87 12.53
N VAL A 294 9.44 9.10 13.01
CA VAL A 294 10.31 10.26 12.76
C VAL A 294 10.76 10.74 14.14
N SER A 295 12.07 10.95 14.33
CA SER A 295 12.62 11.36 15.63
C SER A 295 12.22 12.78 15.99
N ASP A 296 12.15 13.10 17.28
CA ASP A 296 11.81 14.45 17.77
C ASP A 296 12.73 15.53 17.14
N ALA A 297 14.02 15.24 17.02
CA ALA A 297 14.99 16.13 16.37
C ALA A 297 14.63 16.38 14.88
N GLN A 298 14.23 15.34 14.15
CA GLN A 298 13.81 15.49 12.76
C GLN A 298 12.48 16.24 12.62
N LEU A 299 11.57 16.07 13.59
CA LEU A 299 10.30 16.78 13.65
C LEU A 299 10.50 18.27 13.93
N ASP A 300 11.49 18.62 14.75
CA ASP A 300 11.89 20.01 14.98
C ASP A 300 12.44 20.65 13.71
N GLU A 301 13.35 19.99 12.99
CA GLU A 301 13.88 20.50 11.71
C GLU A 301 12.78 20.61 10.63
N LEU A 302 11.85 19.66 10.57
CA LEU A 302 10.70 19.75 9.67
C LEU A 302 9.80 20.93 10.04
N ALA A 303 9.52 21.14 11.34
CA ALA A 303 8.74 22.27 11.81
C ALA A 303 9.41 23.60 11.43
N LEU A 304 10.71 23.74 11.69
CA LEU A 304 11.48 24.94 11.36
C LEU A 304 11.57 25.15 9.84
N GLY A 305 11.72 24.09 9.06
CA GLY A 305 11.74 24.15 7.59
C GLY A 305 10.39 24.59 7.00
N LEU A 306 9.28 24.03 7.51
CA LEU A 306 7.93 24.46 7.13
C LEU A 306 7.70 25.93 7.49
N GLU A 307 8.16 26.36 8.67
CA GLU A 307 8.09 27.76 9.09
C GLU A 307 8.85 28.67 8.11
N ALA A 308 10.12 28.35 7.85
CA ALA A 308 11.03 29.13 7.02
C ALA A 308 10.64 29.16 5.54
N SER A 309 9.95 28.12 5.04
CA SER A 309 9.42 28.08 3.66
C SER A 309 8.40 29.20 3.38
N GLY A 310 7.76 29.74 4.41
CA GLY A 310 6.67 30.70 4.28
C GLY A 310 5.37 30.13 3.69
N MET A 311 5.35 28.85 3.30
CA MET A 311 4.22 28.23 2.61
C MET A 311 3.07 27.91 3.56
N ALA A 312 1.87 27.75 3.01
CA ALA A 312 0.77 27.15 3.74
C ALA A 312 0.96 25.63 3.76
N PHE A 313 0.72 24.99 4.89
CA PHE A 313 0.88 23.55 5.03
C PHE A 313 -0.18 22.90 5.91
N LEU A 314 -0.52 21.66 5.57
CA LEU A 314 -1.33 20.78 6.39
C LEU A 314 -0.46 19.57 6.74
N TRP A 315 -0.10 19.44 8.01
CA TRP A 315 0.79 18.40 8.49
C TRP A 315 0.07 17.43 9.43
N VAL A 316 -0.03 16.17 9.01
CA VAL A 316 -0.54 15.08 9.83
C VAL A 316 0.63 14.43 10.55
N VAL A 317 0.56 14.42 11.88
CA VAL A 317 1.65 13.95 12.72
C VAL A 317 1.10 13.23 13.95
N ARG A 318 1.31 11.91 14.04
CA ARG A 318 0.83 11.13 15.19
C ARG A 318 1.75 11.38 16.39
N MET A 319 1.25 12.06 17.42
CA MET A 319 2.07 12.46 18.56
C MET A 319 1.33 12.35 19.89
N ASP A 320 1.88 11.53 20.78
CA ASP A 320 1.47 11.52 22.19
C ASP A 320 2.45 12.32 23.07
N LYS A 321 3.68 12.59 22.59
CA LYS A 321 4.79 13.09 23.44
C LYS A 321 5.63 14.25 22.87
N TRP A 322 5.61 14.52 21.57
CA TRP A 322 6.36 15.64 20.99
C TRP A 322 5.56 16.94 21.00
N SER A 323 6.27 18.05 21.17
CA SER A 323 5.75 19.41 21.03
C SER A 323 6.67 20.23 20.13
N PRO A 324 6.12 21.06 19.22
CA PRO A 324 6.94 21.87 18.33
C PRO A 324 7.81 22.88 19.09
N PRO A 325 8.87 23.41 18.45
CA PRO A 325 9.76 24.41 19.06
C PRO A 325 9.01 25.59 19.69
N GLU A 326 9.63 26.20 20.70
CA GLU A 326 9.02 27.29 21.47
C GLU A 326 8.49 28.39 20.54
N ARG A 327 7.24 28.83 20.77
CA ARG A 327 6.52 29.86 19.99
C ARG A 327 6.36 29.56 18.49
N TRP A 328 6.66 28.36 18.02
CA TRP A 328 6.53 27.98 16.60
C TRP A 328 5.10 28.17 16.08
N ARG A 329 4.09 27.80 16.88
CA ARG A 329 2.67 27.97 16.51
C ARG A 329 2.30 29.44 16.29
N GLU A 330 2.89 30.37 17.06
CA GLU A 330 2.68 31.81 16.88
C GLU A 330 3.30 32.30 15.56
N ARG A 331 4.52 31.85 15.25
CA ARG A 331 5.25 32.28 14.03
C ARG A 331 4.63 31.72 12.75
N VAL A 332 4.11 30.50 12.80
CA VAL A 332 3.37 29.90 11.69
C VAL A 332 1.98 30.53 11.53
N GLY A 333 1.29 30.78 12.63
CA GLY A 333 -0.05 31.37 12.63
C GLY A 333 -1.03 30.61 11.74
N GLY A 334 -1.89 31.33 11.01
CA GLY A 334 -2.92 30.73 10.14
C GLY A 334 -2.41 30.04 8.87
N ARG A 335 -1.09 29.98 8.64
CA ARG A 335 -0.48 29.30 7.49
C ARG A 335 -0.35 27.79 7.69
N GLY A 336 -0.30 27.31 8.93
CA GLY A 336 -0.10 25.89 9.23
C GLY A 336 -1.30 25.28 9.94
N MET A 337 -1.71 24.10 9.51
CA MET A 337 -2.65 23.24 10.22
C MET A 337 -1.95 21.93 10.61
N VAL A 338 -1.86 21.66 11.92
CA VAL A 338 -1.28 20.42 12.45
C VAL A 338 -2.39 19.50 12.93
N VAL A 339 -2.37 18.25 12.48
CA VAL A 339 -3.39 17.24 12.79
C VAL A 339 -2.72 16.08 13.52
N THR A 340 -3.11 15.85 14.78
CA THR A 340 -2.49 14.82 15.63
C THR A 340 -3.19 13.45 15.58
N ALA A 341 -4.37 13.40 15.01
CA ALA A 341 -5.18 12.19 14.86
C ALA A 341 -5.21 11.74 13.39
N TRP A 342 -6.06 10.74 13.11
CA TRP A 342 -6.36 10.35 11.73
C TRP A 342 -6.92 11.53 10.92
N ALA A 343 -6.52 11.63 9.66
CA ALA A 343 -6.98 12.65 8.71
C ALA A 343 -7.50 11.97 7.43
N PRO A 344 -8.55 12.54 6.79
CA PRO A 344 -9.11 12.03 5.54
C PRO A 344 -8.17 12.33 4.36
N GLN A 345 -7.07 11.59 4.26
CA GLN A 345 -5.96 11.85 3.33
C GLN A 345 -6.43 11.94 1.87
N ARG A 346 -7.38 11.08 1.46
CA ARG A 346 -7.94 11.08 0.11
C ARG A 346 -8.71 12.38 -0.17
N ALA A 347 -9.53 12.82 0.77
CA ALA A 347 -10.26 14.08 0.65
C ALA A 347 -9.31 15.29 0.62
N ILE A 348 -8.28 15.30 1.46
CA ILE A 348 -7.26 16.36 1.50
C ILE A 348 -6.52 16.43 0.16
N LEU A 349 -6.01 15.31 -0.36
CA LEU A 349 -5.30 15.27 -1.63
C LEU A 349 -6.19 15.70 -2.82
N GLY A 350 -7.48 15.37 -2.78
CA GLY A 350 -8.44 15.80 -3.79
C GLY A 350 -8.82 17.28 -3.74
N HIS A 351 -8.38 18.02 -2.71
CA HIS A 351 -8.78 19.42 -2.53
C HIS A 351 -7.97 20.37 -3.44
N ARG A 352 -8.66 21.33 -4.07
CA ARG A 352 -8.07 22.30 -5.03
C ARG A 352 -6.87 23.10 -4.50
N ALA A 353 -6.78 23.26 -3.19
CA ALA A 353 -5.74 24.02 -2.51
C ALA A 353 -4.42 23.26 -2.39
N VAL A 354 -4.45 21.93 -2.42
CA VAL A 354 -3.23 21.11 -2.29
C VAL A 354 -2.41 21.23 -3.57
N GLY A 355 -1.20 21.74 -3.40
CA GLY A 355 -0.20 21.88 -4.45
C GLY A 355 0.73 20.68 -4.47
N ALA A 356 1.31 20.29 -3.34
CA ALA A 356 2.25 19.18 -3.30
C ALA A 356 1.99 18.29 -2.09
N PHE A 357 2.47 17.06 -2.18
CA PHE A 357 2.47 16.11 -1.06
C PHE A 357 3.89 15.68 -0.73
N VAL A 358 4.33 15.96 0.49
CA VAL A 358 5.53 15.38 1.08
C VAL A 358 5.18 14.02 1.66
N THR A 359 5.73 12.97 1.07
CA THR A 359 5.33 11.59 1.38
C THR A 359 6.51 10.66 1.58
N HIS A 360 6.31 9.70 2.49
CA HIS A 360 7.20 8.57 2.70
C HIS A 360 7.26 7.56 1.55
N CYS A 361 6.56 7.77 0.44
CA CYS A 361 6.60 6.88 -0.73
C CYS A 361 6.09 5.45 -0.49
N GLY A 362 5.30 5.21 0.57
CA GLY A 362 4.54 3.97 0.70
C GLY A 362 3.54 3.82 -0.44
N TRP A 363 3.39 2.60 -0.97
CA TRP A 363 2.66 2.38 -2.23
C TRP A 363 1.20 2.86 -2.21
N ASN A 364 0.49 2.71 -1.09
CA ASN A 364 -0.87 3.24 -0.96
C ASN A 364 -0.92 4.77 -1.15
N SER A 365 0.03 5.51 -0.55
CA SER A 365 0.13 6.95 -0.70
C SER A 365 0.53 7.36 -2.13
N VAL A 366 1.33 6.54 -2.81
CA VAL A 366 1.62 6.74 -4.25
C VAL A 366 0.35 6.60 -5.08
N LEU A 367 -0.45 5.56 -4.85
CA LEU A 367 -1.69 5.36 -5.58
C LEU A 367 -2.70 6.50 -5.33
N GLU A 368 -2.82 6.98 -4.10
CA GLU A 368 -3.69 8.13 -3.74
C GLU A 368 -3.23 9.44 -4.40
N THR A 369 -1.90 9.64 -4.45
CA THR A 369 -1.28 10.78 -5.13
C THR A 369 -1.59 10.77 -6.63
N VAL A 370 -1.34 9.64 -7.28
CA VAL A 370 -1.61 9.47 -8.72
C VAL A 370 -3.08 9.64 -9.02
N ALA A 371 -3.96 9.05 -8.19
CA ALA A 371 -5.40 9.21 -8.28
C ALA A 371 -5.86 10.68 -8.18
N ALA A 372 -5.23 11.46 -7.30
CA ALA A 372 -5.57 12.87 -7.07
C ALA A 372 -4.91 13.83 -8.07
N GLY A 373 -3.90 13.40 -8.84
CA GLY A 373 -3.14 14.27 -9.73
C GLY A 373 -2.28 15.30 -8.98
N VAL A 374 -1.78 14.94 -7.79
CA VAL A 374 -0.93 15.79 -6.95
C VAL A 374 0.53 15.37 -7.15
N PRO A 375 1.48 16.28 -7.44
CA PRO A 375 2.89 15.96 -7.50
C PRO A 375 3.51 15.81 -6.10
N VAL A 376 4.63 15.11 -6.00
CA VAL A 376 5.22 14.75 -4.70
C VAL A 376 6.64 15.27 -4.49
N LEU A 377 6.93 15.57 -3.23
CA LEU A 377 8.30 15.59 -2.71
C LEU A 377 8.52 14.31 -1.91
N THR A 378 9.47 13.49 -2.35
CA THR A 378 9.71 12.16 -1.80
C THR A 378 10.62 12.24 -0.59
N TRP A 379 10.22 11.55 0.48
CA TRP A 379 10.97 11.41 1.73
C TRP A 379 10.80 9.98 2.27
N PRO A 380 11.33 8.97 1.59
CA PRO A 380 11.25 7.58 2.05
C PRO A 380 11.93 7.39 3.42
N ILE A 381 11.41 6.46 4.22
CA ILE A 381 11.81 6.24 5.61
C ILE A 381 12.23 4.77 5.84
N VAL A 382 11.43 3.80 5.39
CA VAL A 382 11.62 2.37 5.66
C VAL A 382 11.17 1.48 4.50
N PHE A 383 11.38 0.16 4.63
CA PHE A 383 10.90 -0.86 3.68
C PHE A 383 11.34 -0.58 2.23
N GLU A 384 10.42 -0.73 1.27
CA GLU A 384 10.66 -0.55 -0.16
C GLU A 384 10.64 0.91 -0.61
N GLN A 385 10.39 1.85 0.29
CA GLN A 385 10.04 3.23 -0.05
C GLN A 385 11.13 3.96 -0.85
N PHE A 386 12.40 3.69 -0.54
CA PHE A 386 13.52 4.24 -1.31
C PHE A 386 13.53 3.74 -2.75
N ILE A 387 13.21 2.47 -2.97
CA ILE A 387 13.06 1.92 -4.32
C ILE A 387 11.85 2.59 -5.00
N THR A 388 10.72 2.70 -4.31
CA THR A 388 9.52 3.38 -4.83
C THR A 388 9.80 4.85 -5.19
N GLU A 389 10.65 5.56 -4.45
CA GLU A 389 11.08 6.92 -4.80
C GLU A 389 11.68 6.98 -6.21
N ARG A 390 12.50 6.00 -6.63
CA ARG A 390 13.10 6.00 -7.98
C ARG A 390 12.03 5.87 -9.07
N LEU A 391 10.99 5.07 -8.84
CA LEU A 391 9.85 5.03 -9.76
C LEU A 391 9.21 6.42 -9.89
N LEU A 392 9.00 7.13 -8.79
CA LEU A 392 8.37 8.45 -8.78
C LEU A 392 9.22 9.52 -9.46
N THR A 393 10.53 9.54 -9.19
CA THR A 393 11.43 10.63 -9.61
C THR A 393 12.11 10.36 -10.95
N GLU A 394 12.55 9.13 -11.20
CA GLU A 394 13.38 8.78 -12.37
C GLU A 394 12.59 8.17 -13.52
N VAL A 395 11.55 7.39 -13.22
CA VAL A 395 10.74 6.69 -14.25
C VAL A 395 9.50 7.50 -14.62
N LEU A 396 8.70 7.89 -13.64
CA LEU A 396 7.43 8.60 -13.87
C LEU A 396 7.61 10.12 -13.95
N GLY A 397 8.63 10.67 -13.28
CA GLY A 397 8.90 12.10 -13.21
C GLY A 397 7.76 12.91 -12.59
N ILE A 398 7.07 12.33 -11.61
CA ILE A 398 5.91 12.94 -10.92
C ILE A 398 6.26 13.57 -9.57
N GLY A 399 7.54 13.63 -9.26
CA GLY A 399 8.03 14.27 -8.06
C GLY A 399 9.54 14.43 -8.07
N GLU A 400 10.04 15.06 -7.01
CA GLU A 400 11.46 15.22 -6.74
C GLU A 400 11.80 14.75 -5.33
N ARG A 401 13.07 14.49 -5.07
CA ARG A 401 13.55 14.14 -3.74
C ARG A 401 13.56 15.39 -2.88
N LEU A 402 12.95 15.33 -1.69
CA LEU A 402 13.03 16.44 -0.75
C LEU A 402 14.48 16.68 -0.31
N TRP A 403 15.24 15.59 -0.15
CA TRP A 403 16.66 15.64 0.17
C TRP A 403 17.46 14.88 -0.89
N PRO A 404 18.23 15.59 -1.74
CA PRO A 404 18.87 15.01 -2.92
C PRO A 404 20.07 14.12 -2.56
N ASP A 405 20.53 13.34 -3.54
CA ASP A 405 21.73 12.50 -3.37
C ASP A 405 22.96 13.36 -3.04
N GLY A 406 23.73 12.90 -2.05
CA GLY A 406 24.93 13.58 -1.59
C GLY A 406 24.69 14.73 -0.61
N ALA A 407 23.44 15.05 -0.25
CA ALA A 407 23.13 16.05 0.77
C ALA A 407 23.39 15.56 2.21
N GLY A 408 23.40 14.24 2.40
CA GLY A 408 23.77 13.57 3.64
C GLY A 408 23.40 12.08 3.60
N VAL A 409 23.41 11.42 4.75
CA VAL A 409 23.20 9.96 4.83
C VAL A 409 21.72 9.60 4.99
N ARG A 410 21.22 8.85 4.03
CA ARG A 410 19.86 8.29 4.00
C ARG A 410 19.93 6.77 4.15
N SER A 411 19.01 6.18 4.92
CA SER A 411 19.01 4.74 5.17
C SER A 411 17.61 4.24 5.52
N THR A 412 17.35 2.95 5.32
CA THR A 412 16.16 2.28 5.90
C THR A 412 16.27 2.03 7.39
N ARG A 413 17.49 2.13 7.96
CA ARG A 413 17.77 1.97 9.39
C ARG A 413 17.85 3.33 10.06
N HIS A 414 17.09 3.51 11.13
CA HIS A 414 16.95 4.79 11.80
C HIS A 414 18.29 5.31 12.38
N GLU A 415 19.11 4.42 12.92
CA GLU A 415 20.41 4.74 13.52
C GLU A 415 21.49 5.16 12.51
N GLU A 416 21.25 4.91 11.22
CA GLU A 416 22.16 5.29 10.13
C GLU A 416 21.71 6.60 9.44
N GLN A 417 20.50 7.08 9.72
CA GLN A 417 19.93 8.27 9.09
C GLN A 417 20.50 9.56 9.70
N GLU A 418 20.90 10.49 8.85
CA GLU A 418 21.14 11.88 9.26
C GLU A 418 19.83 12.67 9.29
N VAL A 419 19.79 13.66 10.18
CA VAL A 419 18.66 14.59 10.24
C VAL A 419 18.71 15.52 9.04
N ILE A 420 17.60 15.60 8.30
CA ILE A 420 17.41 16.55 7.21
C ILE A 420 17.21 17.94 7.83
N PRO A 421 18.12 18.89 7.60
CA PRO A 421 18.07 20.18 8.25
C PRO A 421 16.98 21.08 7.63
N ALA A 422 16.41 21.97 8.43
CA ALA A 422 15.40 22.95 8.04
C ALA A 422 15.85 23.82 6.86
N GLN A 423 17.16 24.09 6.77
CA GLN A 423 17.80 24.83 5.69
C GLN A 423 17.72 24.11 4.33
N ASP A 424 17.48 22.80 4.31
CA ASP A 424 17.27 22.02 3.09
C ASP A 424 15.78 21.81 2.82
N VAL A 425 14.97 21.64 3.87
CA VAL A 425 13.50 21.50 3.77
C VAL A 425 12.89 22.75 3.11
N ALA A 426 13.22 23.95 3.60
CA ALA A 426 12.57 25.17 3.11
C ALA A 426 12.85 25.44 1.62
N PRO A 427 14.09 25.39 1.11
CA PRO A 427 14.37 25.52 -0.32
C PRO A 427 13.75 24.44 -1.19
N ALA A 428 13.70 23.18 -0.72
CA ALA A 428 13.05 22.09 -1.46
C ALA A 428 11.56 22.39 -1.69
N LEU A 429 10.86 22.81 -0.64
CA LEU A 429 9.45 23.21 -0.72
C LEU A 429 9.25 24.43 -1.64
N THR A 430 10.05 25.48 -1.45
CA THR A 430 9.87 26.73 -2.20
C THR A 430 10.18 26.58 -3.67
N THR A 431 11.25 25.87 -4.02
CA THR A 431 11.64 25.59 -5.41
C THR A 431 10.59 24.74 -6.11
N PHE A 432 10.14 23.67 -5.47
CA PHE A 432 9.17 22.75 -6.06
C PHE A 432 7.83 23.42 -6.35
N MET A 433 7.38 24.28 -5.44
CA MET A 433 6.09 24.98 -5.53
C MET A 433 6.16 26.31 -6.29
N GLN A 434 7.34 26.71 -6.80
CA GLN A 434 7.49 27.92 -7.59
C GLN A 434 6.71 27.81 -8.92
N PRO A 435 6.01 28.87 -9.37
CA PRO A 435 5.37 28.88 -10.69
C PRO A 435 6.38 28.59 -11.81
N GLY A 436 6.06 27.62 -12.67
CA GLY A 436 6.94 27.14 -13.73
C GLY A 436 8.14 26.31 -13.25
N GLY A 437 8.21 25.99 -11.96
CA GLY A 437 9.22 25.14 -11.35
C GLY A 437 8.96 23.65 -11.54
N PRO A 438 9.76 22.78 -10.88
CA PRO A 438 9.66 21.34 -11.05
C PRO A 438 8.30 20.74 -10.68
N GLY A 439 7.61 21.29 -9.67
CA GLY A 439 6.29 20.81 -9.26
C GLY A 439 5.21 20.99 -10.32
N ASP A 440 5.29 22.02 -11.17
CA ASP A 440 4.35 22.21 -12.28
C ASP A 440 4.59 21.18 -13.41
N ALA A 441 5.85 20.88 -13.72
CA ALA A 441 6.21 19.84 -14.68
C ALA A 441 5.76 18.44 -14.18
N ALA A 442 6.04 18.14 -12.90
CA ALA A 442 5.58 16.92 -12.24
C ALA A 442 4.05 16.83 -12.23
N ARG A 443 3.35 17.94 -11.97
CA ARG A 443 1.89 17.99 -11.97
C ARG A 443 1.30 17.60 -13.32
N SER A 444 1.85 18.14 -14.40
CA SER A 444 1.38 17.82 -15.76
C SER A 444 1.43 16.30 -16.01
N ARG A 445 2.53 15.65 -15.61
CA ARG A 445 2.70 14.20 -15.76
C ARG A 445 1.72 13.41 -14.89
N VAL A 446 1.62 13.73 -13.59
CA VAL A 446 0.74 13.00 -12.68
C VAL A 446 -0.73 13.20 -13.02
N MET A 447 -1.15 14.35 -13.55
CA MET A 447 -2.52 14.54 -14.05
C MET A 447 -2.82 13.65 -15.26
N GLY A 448 -1.83 13.45 -16.15
CA GLY A 448 -1.94 12.47 -17.24
C GLY A 448 -2.09 11.04 -16.72
N LEU A 449 -1.32 10.66 -15.70
CA LEU A 449 -1.45 9.35 -15.05
C LEU A 449 -2.77 9.20 -14.29
N ALA A 450 -3.25 10.26 -13.63
CA ALA A 450 -4.53 10.30 -12.95
C ALA A 450 -5.65 9.89 -13.91
N ALA A 451 -5.74 10.56 -15.07
CA ALA A 451 -6.72 10.22 -16.10
C ALA A 451 -6.65 8.76 -16.53
N LYS A 452 -5.44 8.21 -16.68
CA LYS A 452 -5.25 6.80 -17.05
C LYS A 452 -5.67 5.82 -15.95
N VAL A 453 -5.29 6.05 -14.68
CA VAL A 453 -5.66 5.13 -13.59
C VAL A 453 -7.17 5.17 -13.31
N HIS A 454 -7.82 6.32 -13.46
CA HIS A 454 -9.28 6.42 -13.42
C HIS A 454 -9.93 5.64 -14.57
N ALA A 455 -9.40 5.76 -15.79
CA ALA A 455 -9.87 4.98 -16.93
C ALA A 455 -9.62 3.46 -16.77
N ALA A 456 -8.52 3.07 -16.12
CA ALA A 456 -8.17 1.68 -15.89
C ALA A 456 -9.18 0.95 -14.99
N VAL A 457 -9.72 1.65 -13.97
CA VAL A 457 -10.69 1.08 -13.03
C VAL A 457 -12.15 1.24 -13.46
N ALA A 458 -12.43 2.18 -14.37
CA ALA A 458 -13.75 2.37 -14.95
C ALA A 458 -14.23 1.13 -15.72
N GLU A 459 -15.54 1.06 -15.99
CA GLU A 459 -16.14 -0.05 -16.73
C GLU A 459 -15.43 -0.29 -18.07
N GLY A 460 -14.98 -1.52 -18.31
CA GLY A 460 -14.23 -1.88 -19.50
C GLY A 460 -12.76 -1.46 -19.50
N GLY A 461 -12.26 -0.78 -18.47
CA GLY A 461 -10.85 -0.41 -18.28
C GLY A 461 -9.91 -1.60 -18.06
N SER A 462 -8.59 -1.38 -18.16
CA SER A 462 -7.56 -2.43 -18.02
C SER A 462 -7.68 -3.22 -16.70
N SER A 463 -7.71 -2.52 -15.58
CA SER A 463 -7.82 -3.11 -14.24
C SER A 463 -9.23 -3.57 -13.89
N ASN A 464 -10.28 -3.03 -14.53
CA ASN A 464 -11.64 -3.56 -14.45
C ASN A 464 -11.76 -4.92 -15.17
N ARG A 465 -11.19 -5.04 -16.38
CA ARG A 465 -11.13 -6.32 -17.11
C ARG A 465 -10.33 -7.38 -16.36
N ASP A 466 -9.21 -7.01 -15.75
CA ASP A 466 -8.41 -7.94 -14.94
C ASP A 466 -9.14 -8.42 -13.68
N LEU A 467 -9.98 -7.58 -13.07
CA LEU A 467 -10.86 -7.99 -11.96
C LEU A 467 -11.89 -9.02 -12.42
N HIS A 468 -12.54 -8.79 -13.56
CA HIS A 468 -13.49 -9.76 -14.11
C HIS A 468 -12.81 -11.05 -14.55
N ARG A 469 -11.63 -10.97 -15.19
CA ARG A 469 -10.83 -12.14 -15.54
C ARG A 469 -10.48 -12.97 -14.29
N LEU A 470 -10.07 -12.32 -13.20
CA LEU A 470 -9.81 -13.00 -11.94
C LEU A 470 -11.04 -13.75 -11.44
N ILE A 471 -12.23 -13.13 -11.46
CA ILE A 471 -13.46 -13.79 -11.01
C ILE A 471 -13.78 -14.99 -11.90
N ASP A 472 -13.73 -14.82 -13.23
CA ASP A 472 -14.05 -15.87 -14.19
C ASP A 472 -13.10 -17.06 -14.05
N ASP A 473 -11.78 -16.81 -13.97
CA ASP A 473 -10.76 -17.84 -13.78
C ASP A 473 -10.97 -18.62 -12.46
N LEU A 474 -11.34 -17.93 -11.37
CA LEU A 474 -11.62 -18.57 -10.08
C LEU A 474 -12.91 -19.39 -10.10
N MET A 475 -13.96 -18.91 -10.80
CA MET A 475 -15.21 -19.66 -10.96
C MET A 475 -15.00 -20.94 -11.75
N GLU A 476 -14.23 -20.87 -12.84
CA GLU A 476 -13.85 -22.04 -13.63
C GLU A 476 -13.07 -23.06 -12.79
N ALA A 477 -12.03 -22.60 -12.08
CA ALA A 477 -11.20 -23.46 -11.24
C ALA A 477 -11.99 -24.11 -10.08
N ALA A 478 -12.95 -23.40 -9.51
CA ALA A 478 -13.80 -23.91 -8.43
C ALA A 478 -15.00 -24.76 -8.92
N GLY A 479 -15.22 -24.86 -10.24
CA GLY A 479 -16.39 -25.54 -10.81
C GLY A 479 -17.72 -24.90 -10.45
N VAL A 480 -17.74 -23.58 -10.18
CA VAL A 480 -18.93 -22.82 -9.81
C VAL A 480 -19.58 -22.25 -11.09
N GLY A 481 -20.83 -22.62 -11.36
CA GLY A 481 -21.59 -22.15 -12.55
C GLY A 481 -21.63 -23.14 -13.72
N ALA A 482 -20.80 -24.20 -13.71
CA ALA A 482 -21.02 -25.35 -14.57
C ALA A 482 -22.17 -26.18 -13.98
N GLY A 483 -23.31 -26.23 -14.67
CA GLY A 483 -24.37 -27.18 -14.35
C GLY A 483 -23.75 -28.56 -14.26
N ARG A 484 -23.83 -29.21 -13.09
CA ARG A 484 -23.38 -30.59 -12.90
C ARG A 484 -24.15 -31.46 -13.88
N THR A 485 -23.57 -31.72 -15.03
CA THR A 485 -24.01 -32.80 -15.90
C THR A 485 -23.44 -34.04 -15.28
N THR A 486 -24.22 -34.62 -14.36
CA THR A 486 -24.00 -35.97 -13.88
C THR A 486 -24.31 -36.89 -15.05
N ILE A 487 -23.32 -37.63 -15.52
CA ILE A 487 -23.54 -38.83 -16.34
C ILE A 487 -23.94 -39.96 -15.40
#